data_AF-A0A1F8Q668-F1
#
_entry.id   AF-A0A1F8Q668-F1
#
_cell.length_a   1.000
_cell.length_b   1.000
_cell.length_c   1.000
_cell.angle_alpha   90.00
_cell.angle_beta   90.00
_cell.angle_gamma   90.00
#
_symmetry.space_group_name_H-M   'P 1'
#
loop_
_entity.id
_entity.type
_entity.pdbx_description
1 polymer ?
#
loop_
_entity_poly.entity_id
_entity_poly.type
_entity_poly.pdbx_seq_one_letter_code
_entity_poly.pdbx_strand_id
1 'polypeptide(L)' 'MQYRAVKKNDGWWIGWLVDLPGVNAQEKTRKMLIESLKIGAEDILNTPVEPEDEEELIKIEV' A
#
# COMPACT_ATOMS: atom_id res chain seq x y z
N MET A 1 -4.08 -2.34 14.04
CA MET A 1 -2.80 -3.06 13.86
C MET A 1 -1.66 -2.05 13.78
N GLN A 2 -0.40 -2.45 13.90
CA GLN A 2 0.76 -1.56 13.74
C GLN A 2 1.69 -2.12 12.66
N TYR A 3 2.17 -1.24 11.78
CA TYR A 3 3.04 -1.60 10.65
C TYR A 3 4.29 -0.72 10.64
N ARG A 4 5.42 -1.31 10.25
CA ARG A 4 6.69 -0.62 10.06
C ARG A 4 6.78 -0.10 8.63
N ALA A 5 7.30 1.11 8.48
CA ALA A 5 7.48 1.76 7.19
C ALA A 5 8.93 2.22 6.99
N VAL A 6 9.43 2.08 5.77
CA VAL A 6 10.62 2.83 5.32
C VAL A 6 10.13 4.14 4.73
N LYS A 7 10.88 5.23 4.98
CA LYS A 7 10.57 6.55 4.42
C LYS A 7 11.84 7.27 3.95
N LYS A 8 11.74 8.02 2.86
CA LYS A 8 12.77 8.92 2.34
C LYS A 8 12.18 10.32 2.15
N ASN A 9 13.00 11.35 2.33
CA ASN A 9 12.64 12.75 2.08
C ASN A 9 13.66 13.36 1.12
N ASP A 10 13.25 13.59 -0.12
CA ASP A 10 14.05 14.22 -1.17
C ASP A 10 13.19 15.23 -1.95
N GLY A 11 12.72 16.26 -1.24
CA GLY A 11 11.70 17.20 -1.73
C GLY A 11 10.27 16.64 -1.74
N TRP A 12 10.13 15.32 -1.70
CA TRP A 12 8.90 14.58 -1.45
C TRP A 12 9.12 13.49 -0.40
N TRP A 13 8.08 13.17 0.34
CA TRP A 13 8.06 12.05 1.28
C TRP A 13 7.61 10.80 0.54
N ILE A 14 8.47 9.79 0.43
CA ILE A 14 8.16 8.51 -0.21
C ILE A 14 8.29 7.42 0.84
N GLY A 15 7.36 6.47 0.91
CA GLY A 15 7.44 5.36 1.84
C GLY A 15 6.65 4.13 1.43
N TRP A 16 6.92 3.02 2.11
CA TRP A 16 6.26 1.73 1.92
C TRP A 16 6.24 0.93 3.22
N LEU A 17 5.22 0.10 3.39
CA LEU A 17 5.09 -0.79 4.56
C LEU A 17 5.92 -2.06 4.35
N VAL A 18 6.79 -2.36 5.31
CA VAL A 18 7.64 -3.57 5.29
C VAL A 18 6.82 -4.81 5.60
N ASP A 19 5.86 -4.66 6.52
CA ASP A 19 5.02 -5.73 7.02
C ASP A 19 3.80 -6.00 6.09
N LEU A 20 3.56 -5.12 5.11
CA LEU A 20 2.53 -5.27 4.08
C LEU A 20 3.09 -4.82 2.72
N PRO A 21 3.95 -5.64 2.08
CA PRO A 21 4.54 -5.32 0.79
C PRO A 21 3.47 -5.03 -0.26
N GLY A 22 3.68 -4.00 -1.08
CA GLY A 22 2.68 -3.51 -2.05
C GLY A 22 1.99 -2.22 -1.61
N VAL A 23 1.91 -1.93 -0.30
CA VAL A 23 1.43 -0.62 0.18
C VAL A 23 2.57 0.39 0.14
N ASN A 24 2.43 1.38 -0.74
CA ASN A 24 3.36 2.48 -0.89
C ASN A 24 2.60 3.80 -1.05
N ALA A 25 3.28 4.92 -0.78
CA ALA A 25 2.73 6.25 -0.98
C ALA A 25 3.83 7.28 -1.18
N GLN A 26 3.47 8.40 -1.84
CA GLN A 26 4.33 9.56 -2.02
C GLN A 26 3.53 10.84 -1.77
N GLU A 27 4.04 11.70 -0.88
CA GLU A 27 3.29 12.86 -0.39
C GLU A 27 4.17 14.08 -0.12
N LYS A 28 3.53 15.27 -0.09
CA LYS A 28 4.24 16.55 0.15
C LYS A 28 4.76 16.70 1.57
N THR A 29 4.09 16.05 2.53
CA THR A 29 4.47 16.15 3.94
C THR A 29 4.53 14.78 4.58
N ARG A 30 5.30 14.66 5.66
CA ARG A 30 5.37 13.43 6.45
C ARG A 30 4.00 12.99 6.96
N LYS A 31 3.16 13.94 7.39
CA LYS A 31 1.83 13.64 7.94
C LYS A 31 0.94 13.02 6.87
N MET A 32 0.92 13.63 5.68
CA MET A 32 0.18 13.09 4.55
C MET A 32 0.71 11.71 4.16
N LEU A 33 2.03 11.51 4.12
CA LEU A 33 2.60 10.18 3.82
C LEU A 33 2.07 9.10 4.76
N ILE A 34 2.04 9.39 6.07
CA ILE A 34 1.55 8.44 7.06
C ILE A 34 0.05 8.15 6.86
N GLU A 35 -0.75 9.17 6.54
CA GLU A 35 -2.17 9.00 6.28
C GLU A 35 -2.41 8.14 5.04
N SER A 36 -1.73 8.42 3.93
CA SER A 36 -1.87 7.66 2.69
C SER A 36 -1.40 6.22 2.85
N LEU A 37 -0.33 5.96 3.61
CA LEU A 37 0.11 4.59 3.95
C LEU A 37 -0.92 3.85 4.82
N LYS A 38 -1.61 4.56 5.71
CA LYS A 38 -2.66 3.97 6.55
C LYS A 38 -3.88 3.61 5.70
N ILE A 39 -4.33 4.52 4.84
CA ILE A 39 -5.44 4.29 3.91
C ILE A 39 -5.13 3.08 3.01
N GLY A 40 -3.97 3.07 2.36
CA GLY A 40 -3.59 1.94 1.49
C GLY A 40 -3.49 0.60 2.24
N ALA A 41 -3.13 0.60 3.53
CA ALA A 41 -3.17 -0.61 4.34
C ALA A 41 -4.62 -1.04 4.65
N GLU A 42 -5.48 -0.09 5.01
CA GLU A 42 -6.90 -0.36 5.26
C GLU A 42 -7.59 -0.90 3.99
N ASP A 43 -7.28 -0.35 2.82
CA ASP A 43 -7.82 -0.82 1.54
C ASP A 43 -7.41 -2.28 1.28
N ILE A 44 -6.11 -2.61 1.39
CA ILE A 44 -5.65 -3.99 1.14
C ILE A 44 -6.25 -5.00 2.13
N LEU A 45 -6.46 -4.61 3.38
CA LEU A 45 -6.96 -5.53 4.41
C LEU A 45 -8.46 -5.75 4.36
N ASN A 46 -9.22 -4.78 3.85
CA ASN A 46 -10.68 -4.79 3.93
C ASN A 46 -11.37 -4.86 2.56
N THR A 47 -10.66 -4.73 1.44
CA THR A 47 -11.26 -4.86 0.11
C THR A 47 -11.40 -6.33 -0.26
N PRO A 48 -12.64 -6.87 -0.35
CA PRO A 48 -12.84 -8.18 -0.95
C PRO A 48 -12.48 -8.10 -2.45
N VAL A 49 -11.64 -9.02 -2.91
CA VAL A 49 -11.32 -9.16 -4.32
C VAL A 49 -12.00 -10.43 -4.81
N GLU A 50 -13.10 -10.24 -5.53
CA GLU A 50 -13.79 -11.31 -6.25
C GLU A 50 -13.68 -10.97 -7.74
N PRO A 51 -13.22 -11.92 -8.59
CA PRO A 51 -13.18 -11.71 -10.03
C PRO A 51 -14.60 -11.48 -10.57
N GLU A 52 -14.75 -10.54 -11.49
CA GLU A 52 -16.00 -10.39 -12.25
C GLU A 52 -16.22 -11.58 -13.20
N ASP A 53 -17.44 -11.77 -13.72
CA ASP A 53 -17.79 -12.91 -14.59
C ASP A 53 -16.89 -13.06 -15.84
N GLU A 54 -16.26 -11.96 -16.27
CA GLU A 54 -15.35 -11.90 -17.42
C GLU A 54 -13.86 -12.01 -17.04
N GLU A 55 -13.53 -12.06 -15.75
CA GLU A 55 -12.15 -12.08 -15.24
C GLU A 55 -11.68 -13.50 -14.88
N GLU A 56 -10.45 -13.85 -15.28
CA GLU A 56 -9.84 -15.15 -14.97
C GLU A 56 -8.79 -15.01 -13.86
N LEU A 57 -8.94 -15.80 -12.78
CA LEU A 57 -7.91 -15.98 -11.77
C LEU A 57 -6.85 -16.97 -12.27
N ILE A 58 -5.69 -16.46 -12.66
CA ILE A 58 -4.55 -17.27 -13.10
C ILE A 58 -3.47 -17.40 -12.03
N LYS A 59 -2.80 -18.56 -11.96
CA LYS A 59 -1.66 -18.79 -11.07
C LYS A 59 -0.36 -18.46 -11.82
N ILE A 60 0.46 -17.58 -11.24
CA ILE A 60 1.79 -17.21 -11.76
C ILE A 60 2.88 -17.86 -10.89
N GLU A 61 3.89 -18.45 -11.53
CA GLU A 61 5.11 -18.98 -10.88
C GLU A 61 6.30 -18.14 -11.34
N VAL A 62 7.16 -17.74 -10.39
CA VAL A 62 8.33 -16.87 -10.59
C VAL A 62 9.61 -17.65 -10.32
#